data_AF-A0A2M9LNZ8-F1
#
_entry.id   AF-A0A2M9LNZ8-F1
#
_cell.length_a   1.000
_cell.length_b   1.000
_cell.length_c   1.000
_cell.angle_alpha   90.00
_cell.angle_beta   90.00
_cell.angle_gamma   90.00
#
_symmetry.space_group_name_H-M   'P 1'
#
loop_
_entity.id
_entity.type
_entity.pdbx_description
1 polymer ?
#
loop_
_entity_poly.entity_id
_entity_poly.type
_entity_poly.pdbx_seq_one_letter_code
_entity_poly.pdbx_strand_id
1 'polypeptide(L)'
;MTVDARAAARRPIHWAVGGALVVATALVPSAESAAAEQKSEVSLRYTCPFPSGPEEVDVVVSAVLPTSARTGEEIRPAQVAVEVTLPPTALARFAGLDAATLSAVARLTVRNTVGDRSADASWQDLTAPPADLPAPGEGDGQEPGALTLTATGDVPTVAFGSPGRATLAPDALALALTSLTESGEPTTPPGLDVACAPAPGQEPELAAIAIRGDQDPTAPAPRPGESDPAPDPTPTRPAEGLPPTAREKIDALTEKRREALEDDPGSCPIEIPPEWVMTTAETYAAGYANAAKLHGAAALGPAFMKVVLNKRYINDSCASTVDVSSEVNFDYEGKRQLPPTKATFLSYGFMPTTATMTLEQVGPPAAIHTHTVTNTPTYPEETTVTAQLVMRLSDVEVNGVPLDVGPDCRTERPFEQVLKGYGQSYPPAGYLVAYGGTLTGYAHIPPFEGCGATEDLDPIFTSAISSPGKKADNYTKMTQAPLCVATNPEGPDCPPRVPDPER
;
A
#
# COMPACT_ATOMS: atom_id res chain seq x y z
N MET A 1 54.20 -25.02 -68.54
CA MET A 1 52.98 -24.48 -67.89
C MET A 1 53.23 -24.45 -66.39
N THR A 2 52.62 -23.48 -65.69
CA THR A 2 52.66 -23.21 -64.22
C THR A 2 54.00 -22.64 -63.72
N VAL A 3 54.19 -21.31 -63.66
CA VAL A 3 53.65 -20.26 -62.75
C VAL A 3 54.34 -20.23 -61.36
N ASP A 4 55.18 -19.19 -61.22
CA ASP A 4 55.52 -18.32 -60.08
C ASP A 4 55.91 -18.85 -58.69
N ALA A 5 57.23 -18.93 -58.51
CA ALA A 5 58.07 -18.11 -57.62
C ALA A 5 57.41 -17.06 -56.67
N ARG A 6 57.52 -17.26 -55.34
CA ARG A 6 58.45 -16.53 -54.42
C ARG A 6 57.98 -16.50 -52.95
N ALA A 7 58.94 -16.87 -52.10
CA ALA A 7 59.29 -16.30 -50.79
C ALA A 7 58.24 -16.28 -49.66
N ALA A 8 58.41 -17.23 -48.73
CA ALA A 8 57.84 -17.21 -47.39
C ALA A 8 58.82 -16.57 -46.39
N ALA A 9 58.37 -15.56 -45.64
CA ALA A 9 58.99 -15.15 -44.37
C ALA A 9 57.99 -14.42 -43.44
N ARG A 10 57.47 -15.17 -42.47
CA ARG A 10 57.20 -14.87 -41.06
C ARG A 10 56.71 -13.46 -40.65
N ARG A 11 55.51 -13.41 -40.06
CA ARG A 11 55.23 -12.77 -38.74
C ARG A 11 53.88 -13.24 -38.16
N PRO A 12 53.70 -13.23 -36.81
CA PRO A 12 52.68 -13.99 -36.11
C PRO A 12 51.32 -13.29 -36.08
N ILE A 13 50.26 -14.09 -36.21
CA ILE A 13 48.87 -13.69 -36.03
C ILE A 13 48.56 -13.74 -34.53
N HIS A 14 48.31 -12.58 -33.94
CA HIS A 14 47.73 -12.46 -32.61
C HIS A 14 46.28 -12.94 -32.65
N TRP A 15 45.95 -13.81 -31.69
CA TRP A 15 44.61 -14.30 -31.46
C TRP A 15 43.70 -13.22 -30.85
N ALA A 16 42.43 -13.34 -31.24
CA ALA A 16 41.21 -12.75 -30.72
C ALA A 16 41.22 -12.20 -29.28
N VAL A 17 40.49 -11.11 -29.05
CA VAL A 17 39.37 -11.04 -28.09
C VAL A 17 38.40 -9.94 -28.56
N GLY A 18 37.14 -10.31 -28.75
CA GLY A 18 36.04 -9.40 -29.07
C GLY A 18 35.65 -8.54 -27.85
N GLY A 19 35.28 -7.29 -28.12
CA GLY A 19 34.89 -6.33 -27.11
C GLY A 19 33.59 -6.71 -26.40
N ALA A 20 33.66 -6.76 -25.07
CA ALA A 20 32.51 -6.61 -24.19
C ALA A 20 32.66 -5.26 -23.48
N LEU A 21 31.90 -4.27 -23.95
CA LEU A 21 31.83 -2.95 -23.34
C LEU A 21 30.98 -3.08 -22.05
N VAL A 22 31.62 -3.27 -20.90
CA VAL A 22 30.96 -3.19 -19.59
C VAL A 22 30.79 -1.71 -19.25
N VAL A 23 29.59 -1.18 -19.49
CA VAL A 23 29.20 0.15 -19.02
C VAL A 23 28.70 -0.02 -17.59
N ALA A 24 29.57 0.27 -16.63
CA ALA A 24 29.19 0.51 -15.24
C ALA A 24 28.61 1.93 -15.14
N THR A 25 27.29 2.04 -15.01
CA THR A 25 26.61 3.28 -14.62
C THR A 25 26.07 3.15 -13.21
N ALA A 26 26.68 3.92 -12.32
CA ALA A 26 26.23 4.14 -10.95
C ALA A 26 24.81 4.74 -10.96
N LEU A 27 23.89 4.10 -10.26
CA LEU A 27 22.56 4.64 -9.97
C LEU A 27 22.68 5.60 -8.78
N VAL A 28 22.46 6.89 -9.02
CA VAL A 28 22.08 7.85 -7.98
C VAL A 28 20.55 8.01 -8.09
N PRO A 29 19.78 7.76 -7.02
CA PRO A 29 18.32 7.91 -7.01
C PRO A 29 17.93 9.39 -6.96
N SER A 30 16.89 9.77 -7.71
CA SER A 30 16.21 11.07 -7.58
C SER A 30 14.72 10.84 -7.28
N ALA A 31 14.24 11.55 -6.25
CA ALA A 31 13.03 11.29 -5.47
C ALA A 31 11.79 12.08 -5.93
N GLU A 32 10.60 11.52 -5.70
CA GLU A 32 9.33 12.26 -5.57
C GLU A 32 8.72 12.02 -4.18
N SER A 33 8.15 13.08 -3.62
CA SER A 33 7.97 13.29 -2.17
C SER A 33 6.91 12.40 -1.53
N ALA A 34 7.27 11.17 -1.18
CA ALA A 34 7.00 10.69 0.17
C ALA A 34 7.61 11.70 1.16
N ALA A 35 7.07 11.84 2.37
CA ALA A 35 8.00 12.20 3.44
C ALA A 35 9.10 11.14 3.38
N ALA A 36 10.30 11.50 2.91
CA ALA A 36 11.33 10.52 2.61
C ALA A 36 11.50 9.65 3.85
N GLU A 37 11.21 8.36 3.74
CA GLU A 37 11.41 7.45 4.85
C GLU A 37 12.92 7.31 5.04
N GLN A 38 13.38 7.54 6.25
CA GLN A 38 14.75 7.33 6.66
C GLN A 38 14.81 6.05 7.48
N LYS A 39 15.72 5.15 7.09
CA LYS A 39 16.20 4.14 8.02
C LYS A 39 17.09 4.85 9.02
N SER A 40 16.61 4.94 10.25
CA SER A 40 17.27 5.57 11.37
C SER A 40 17.89 4.50 12.25
N GLU A 41 19.12 4.74 12.70
CA GLU A 41 19.86 3.83 13.57
C GLU A 41 20.72 4.67 14.52
N VAL A 42 20.73 4.30 15.80
CA VAL A 42 21.60 4.91 16.80
C VAL A 42 22.23 3.82 17.67
N SER A 43 23.53 3.93 17.88
CA SER A 43 24.30 3.05 18.77
C SER A 43 24.57 3.77 20.09
N LEU A 44 24.10 3.19 21.19
CA LEU A 44 24.16 3.77 22.53
C LEU A 44 24.74 2.77 23.51
N ARG A 45 25.58 3.27 24.41
CA ARG A 45 26.02 2.48 25.58
C ARG A 45 25.03 2.67 26.72
N TYR A 46 24.57 1.56 27.28
CA TYR A 46 23.72 1.53 28.44
C TYR A 46 24.49 0.98 29.64
N THR A 47 24.30 1.58 30.81
CA THR A 47 24.76 1.01 32.08
C THR A 47 23.64 0.15 32.65
N CYS A 48 23.87 -1.15 32.73
CA CYS A 48 22.92 -2.14 33.22
C CYS A 48 23.39 -2.68 34.59
N PRO A 49 22.58 -2.60 35.65
CA PRO A 49 22.93 -3.12 36.97
C PRO A 49 22.80 -4.64 37.01
N PHE A 50 23.83 -5.36 36.56
CA PHE A 50 23.88 -6.80 36.72
C PHE A 50 24.23 -7.18 38.16
N PRO A 51 23.89 -8.39 38.60
CA PRO A 51 24.25 -8.85 39.95
C PRO A 51 25.75 -9.01 40.19
N SER A 52 26.57 -9.08 39.13
CA SER A 52 28.03 -9.02 39.20
C SER A 52 28.57 -7.60 39.43
N GLY A 53 27.75 -6.57 39.16
CA GLY A 53 28.11 -5.17 39.16
C GLY A 53 27.46 -4.42 37.99
N PRO A 54 27.51 -3.08 37.97
CA PRO A 54 27.09 -2.31 36.80
C PRO A 54 28.03 -2.60 35.62
N GLU A 55 27.48 -2.99 34.48
CA GLU A 55 28.22 -3.27 33.24
C GLU A 55 27.75 -2.32 32.13
N GLU A 56 28.66 -1.98 31.22
CA GLU A 56 28.30 -1.30 29.97
C GLU A 56 27.85 -2.32 28.92
N VAL A 57 26.72 -2.03 28.28
CA VAL A 57 26.10 -2.87 27.25
C VAL A 57 25.90 -2.00 26.01
N ASP A 58 26.39 -2.48 24.86
CA ASP A 58 26.16 -1.82 23.58
C ASP A 58 24.77 -2.14 23.07
N VAL A 59 23.99 -1.11 22.75
CA VAL A 59 22.63 -1.21 22.26
C VAL A 59 22.51 -0.45 20.94
N VAL A 60 22.08 -1.15 19.89
CA VAL A 60 21.74 -0.53 18.61
C VAL A 60 20.22 -0.50 18.48
N VAL A 61 19.66 0.70 18.39
CA VAL A 61 18.23 0.91 18.15
C VAL A 61 18.07 1.34 16.71
N SER A 62 17.24 0.63 15.94
CA SER A 62 16.91 0.97 14.56
C SER A 62 15.42 0.99 14.32
N ALA A 63 14.98 1.89 13.45
CA ALA A 63 13.61 2.02 13.00
C ALA A 63 13.55 2.74 11.64
N VAL A 64 12.52 2.47 10.85
CA VAL A 64 12.17 3.25 9.66
C VAL A 64 11.13 4.29 10.07
N LEU A 65 11.49 5.55 9.87
CA LEU A 65 10.72 6.73 10.30
C LEU A 65 10.64 7.73 9.14
N PRO A 66 9.60 8.58 9.05
CA PRO A 66 9.56 9.62 8.03
C PRO A 66 10.55 10.75 8.34
N THR A 67 11.01 11.47 7.31
CA THR A 67 11.79 12.72 7.46
C THR A 67 10.90 13.95 7.69
N SER A 68 9.61 13.87 7.38
CA SER A 68 8.65 14.93 7.64
C SER A 68 7.25 14.37 7.93
N ALA A 69 6.46 15.09 8.71
CA ALA A 69 5.06 14.75 8.97
C ALA A 69 4.25 16.04 9.12
N ARG A 70 2.93 15.96 9.15
CA ARG A 70 2.06 17.10 9.49
C ARG A 70 1.73 17.08 10.98
N THR A 71 1.37 18.25 11.48
CA THR A 71 0.85 18.38 12.85
C THR A 71 -0.35 17.45 13.02
N GLY A 72 -0.33 16.58 14.04
CA GLY A 72 -1.38 15.60 14.31
C GLY A 72 -1.36 14.34 13.45
N GLU A 73 -0.42 14.20 12.51
CA GLU A 73 -0.22 12.97 11.74
C GLU A 73 0.33 11.86 12.64
N GLU A 74 -0.29 10.68 12.61
CA GLU A 74 0.22 9.51 13.32
C GLU A 74 1.41 8.90 12.57
N ILE A 75 2.56 8.92 13.23
CA ILE A 75 3.80 8.31 12.75
C ILE A 75 3.91 6.93 13.39
N ARG A 76 3.98 5.88 12.57
CA ARG A 76 4.26 4.52 13.02
C ARG A 76 5.72 4.17 12.70
N PRO A 77 6.61 4.02 13.72
CA PRO A 77 7.93 3.47 13.47
C PRO A 77 7.80 2.05 12.91
N ALA A 78 8.41 1.78 11.76
CA ALA A 78 8.43 0.47 11.13
C ALA A 78 9.80 -0.22 11.28
N GLN A 79 9.88 -1.53 11.09
CA GLN A 79 11.13 -2.30 11.19
C GLN A 79 11.92 -2.01 12.49
N VAL A 80 11.21 -1.93 13.62
CA VAL A 80 11.85 -1.65 14.90
C VAL A 80 12.68 -2.85 15.33
N ALA A 81 13.96 -2.58 15.62
CA ALA A 81 14.86 -3.56 16.22
C ALA A 81 15.69 -2.90 17.33
N VAL A 82 15.81 -3.62 18.45
CA VAL A 82 16.71 -3.30 19.55
C VAL A 82 17.70 -4.44 19.68
N GLU A 83 18.91 -4.21 19.23
CA GLU A 83 20.02 -5.17 19.29
C GLU A 83 20.87 -4.87 20.53
N VAL A 84 21.01 -5.87 21.41
CA VAL A 84 21.68 -5.73 22.70
C VAL A 84 22.87 -6.69 22.74
N THR A 85 24.08 -6.15 22.91
CA THR A 85 25.31 -6.95 23.00
C THR A 85 25.76 -7.07 24.44
N LEU A 86 25.55 -8.24 25.02
CA LEU A 86 25.89 -8.57 26.40
C LEU A 86 27.38 -8.95 26.52
N PRO A 87 28.14 -8.32 27.43
CA PRO A 87 29.55 -8.64 27.62
C PRO A 87 29.73 -9.99 28.34
N PRO A 88 30.89 -10.65 28.20
CA PRO A 88 31.19 -11.93 28.83
C PRO A 88 30.98 -11.96 30.35
N THR A 89 31.28 -10.84 31.02
CA THR A 89 31.09 -10.65 32.47
C THR A 89 29.63 -10.73 32.89
N ALA A 90 28.70 -10.21 32.08
CA ALA A 90 27.26 -10.30 32.30
C ALA A 90 26.73 -11.72 32.01
N LEU A 91 27.36 -12.45 31.07
CA LEU A 91 26.96 -13.81 30.69
C LEU A 91 27.41 -14.89 31.67
N ALA A 92 28.47 -14.64 32.47
CA ALA A 92 29.07 -15.61 33.38
C ALA A 92 28.07 -16.24 34.37
N ARG A 93 27.04 -15.49 34.78
CA ARG A 93 25.96 -16.01 35.62
C ARG A 93 25.19 -17.15 34.96
N PHE A 94 24.82 -16.99 33.69
CA PHE A 94 23.97 -17.96 32.98
C PHE A 94 24.75 -19.24 32.69
N ALA A 95 26.06 -19.11 32.42
CA ALA A 95 26.97 -20.26 32.35
C ALA A 95 27.01 -21.04 33.68
N GLY A 96 26.95 -20.36 34.83
CA GLY A 96 26.87 -20.99 36.15
C GLY A 96 25.53 -21.65 36.49
N LEU A 97 24.52 -21.51 35.63
CA LEU A 97 23.18 -22.12 35.78
C LEU A 97 22.93 -23.26 34.77
N ASP A 98 23.98 -23.72 34.08
CA ASP A 98 23.90 -24.71 32.99
C ASP A 98 22.93 -24.29 31.87
N ALA A 99 22.79 -22.97 31.64
CA ALA A 99 22.02 -22.44 30.52
C ALA A 99 22.76 -22.69 29.20
N ALA A 100 22.03 -23.15 28.18
CA ALA A 100 22.53 -23.33 26.82
C ALA A 100 22.13 -22.15 25.91
N THR A 101 20.93 -21.59 26.10
CA THR A 101 20.44 -20.46 25.31
C THR A 101 19.87 -19.35 26.19
N LEU A 102 19.85 -18.14 25.64
CA LEU A 102 19.30 -16.95 26.26
C LEU A 102 18.33 -16.28 25.29
N SER A 103 17.13 -15.97 25.75
CA SER A 103 16.16 -15.12 25.03
C SER A 103 15.88 -13.86 25.84
N ALA A 104 15.29 -12.84 25.20
CA ALA A 104 14.98 -11.59 25.88
C ALA A 104 13.65 -11.00 25.45
N VAL A 105 13.00 -10.28 26.37
CA VAL A 105 11.97 -9.28 26.03
C VAL A 105 12.53 -7.91 26.42
N ALA A 106 12.61 -7.01 25.45
CA ALA A 106 13.05 -5.64 25.65
C ALA A 106 11.85 -4.69 25.73
N ARG A 107 11.91 -3.75 26.67
CA ARG A 107 10.98 -2.62 26.78
C ARG A 107 11.78 -1.34 26.73
N LEU A 108 11.59 -0.56 25.67
CA LEU A 108 12.32 0.68 25.45
C LEU A 108 11.38 1.88 25.61
N THR A 109 11.78 2.83 26.45
CA THR A 109 11.16 4.15 26.49
C THR A 109 11.84 5.03 25.45
N VAL A 110 11.06 5.67 24.58
CA VAL A 110 11.55 6.62 23.58
C VAL A 110 10.95 7.98 23.88
N ARG A 111 11.80 8.96 24.18
CA ARG A 111 11.38 10.34 24.39
C ARG A 111 11.19 11.04 23.06
N ASN A 112 9.99 11.54 22.85
CA ASN A 112 9.62 12.35 21.71
C ASN A 112 9.60 13.81 22.13
N THR A 113 10.27 14.70 21.39
CA THR A 113 10.27 16.13 21.70
C THR A 113 9.94 16.97 20.47
N VAL A 114 9.24 18.10 20.67
CA VAL A 114 9.01 19.12 19.65
C VAL A 114 8.93 20.50 20.32
N GLY A 115 9.88 21.38 20.01
CA GLY A 115 10.06 22.63 20.74
C GLY A 115 10.27 22.38 22.24
N ASP A 116 9.49 23.03 23.10
CA ASP A 116 9.56 22.86 24.56
C ASP A 116 8.68 21.72 25.12
N ARG A 117 8.03 20.94 24.24
CA ARG A 117 7.15 19.83 24.64
C ARG A 117 7.86 18.50 24.51
N SER A 118 7.62 17.60 25.45
CA SER A 118 8.08 16.22 25.41
C SER A 118 7.00 15.23 25.84
N ALA A 119 7.05 14.03 25.30
CA ALA A 119 6.22 12.89 25.70
C ALA A 119 6.98 11.58 25.44
N ASP A 120 6.80 10.60 26.33
CA ASP A 120 7.47 9.31 26.21
C ASP A 120 6.56 8.29 25.51
N ALA A 121 7.09 7.60 24.50
CA ALA A 121 6.49 6.43 23.88
C ALA A 121 7.07 5.17 24.53
N SER A 122 6.23 4.15 24.75
CA SER A 122 6.67 2.87 25.32
C SER A 122 6.65 1.80 24.25
N TRP A 123 7.82 1.36 23.82
CA TRP A 123 8.00 0.23 22.92
C TRP A 123 8.08 -1.03 23.77
N GLN A 124 6.97 -1.75 23.88
CA GLN A 124 6.83 -2.93 24.74
C GLN A 124 6.86 -4.21 23.90
N ASP A 125 7.12 -5.32 24.58
CA ASP A 125 7.02 -6.68 24.02
C ASP A 125 7.92 -6.95 22.79
N LEU A 126 9.02 -6.21 22.66
CA LEU A 126 10.06 -6.49 21.67
C LEU A 126 10.74 -7.81 22.07
N THR A 127 10.63 -8.84 21.25
CA THR A 127 11.07 -10.20 21.61
C THR A 127 12.30 -10.60 20.82
N ALA A 128 13.34 -11.06 21.53
CA ALA A 128 14.52 -11.69 20.97
C ALA A 128 14.39 -13.22 21.12
N PRO A 129 14.47 -14.00 20.02
CA PRO A 129 14.42 -15.46 20.09
C PRO A 129 15.63 -16.03 20.87
N PRO A 130 15.55 -17.29 21.36
CA PRO A 130 16.68 -17.93 22.02
C PRO A 130 17.93 -17.96 21.15
N ALA A 131 19.05 -17.51 21.70
CA ALA A 131 20.37 -17.54 21.08
C ALA A 131 21.35 -18.35 21.93
N ASP A 132 22.24 -19.10 21.28
CA ASP A 132 23.23 -19.95 21.94
C ASP A 132 24.22 -19.12 22.76
N LEU A 133 24.45 -19.54 24.01
CA LEU A 133 25.48 -18.95 24.84
C LEU A 133 26.87 -19.30 24.27
N PRO A 134 27.80 -18.33 24.20
CA PRO A 134 29.16 -18.59 23.75
C PRO A 134 29.83 -19.64 24.65
N ALA A 135 30.43 -20.66 24.04
CA ALA A 135 31.19 -21.66 24.79
C ALA A 135 32.36 -20.99 25.53
N PRO A 136 32.67 -21.38 26.78
CA PRO A 136 33.91 -20.96 27.43
C PRO A 136 35.08 -21.42 26.57
N GLY A 137 35.97 -20.50 26.19
CA GLY A 137 37.09 -20.81 25.31
C GLY A 137 37.96 -21.95 25.86
N GLU A 138 38.16 -23.01 25.09
CA GLU A 138 39.14 -24.06 25.39
C GLU A 138 40.55 -23.54 25.09
N GLY A 139 41.21 -22.94 26.09
CA GLY A 139 42.63 -22.57 26.02
C GLY A 139 43.01 -21.41 26.95
N ASP A 140 44.22 -21.48 27.52
CA ASP A 140 44.81 -20.41 28.31
C ASP A 140 44.88 -19.11 27.50
N GLY A 141 43.89 -18.22 27.69
CA GLY A 141 43.90 -16.84 27.17
C GLY A 141 42.82 -16.47 26.15
N GLN A 142 41.83 -17.32 25.86
CA GLN A 142 40.70 -16.92 25.01
C GLN A 142 39.52 -16.44 25.89
N GLU A 143 39.24 -15.13 25.89
CA GLU A 143 38.09 -14.57 26.62
C GLU A 143 36.77 -15.12 26.05
N PRO A 144 35.74 -15.38 26.89
CA PRO A 144 34.43 -15.80 26.39
C PRO A 144 33.88 -14.75 25.42
N GLY A 145 33.13 -15.16 24.41
CA GLY A 145 32.54 -14.24 23.43
C GLY A 145 31.41 -13.40 24.03
N ALA A 146 31.16 -12.21 23.47
CA ALA A 146 29.94 -11.46 23.71
C ALA A 146 28.73 -12.17 23.04
N LEU A 147 27.52 -11.92 23.54
CA LEU A 147 26.27 -12.42 22.95
C LEU A 147 25.39 -11.26 22.52
N THR A 148 24.93 -11.31 21.28
CA THR A 148 24.02 -10.30 20.73
C THR A 148 22.60 -10.86 20.64
N LEU A 149 21.64 -10.14 21.24
CA LEU A 149 20.20 -10.45 21.20
C LEU A 149 19.46 -9.37 20.43
N THR A 150 18.75 -9.75 19.36
CA THR A 150 17.96 -8.83 18.54
C THR A 150 16.49 -8.95 18.88
N ALA A 151 15.96 -7.95 19.60
CA ALA A 151 14.56 -7.88 19.98
C ALA A 151 13.76 -7.08 18.92
N THR A 152 12.69 -7.66 18.38
CA THR A 152 11.81 -7.02 17.39
C THR A 152 10.35 -7.13 17.81
N GLY A 153 9.51 -6.23 17.30
CA GLY A 153 8.08 -6.21 17.60
C GLY A 153 7.41 -4.94 17.09
N ASP A 154 6.08 -4.91 17.17
CA ASP A 154 5.31 -3.73 16.86
C ASP A 154 5.38 -2.70 17.99
N VAL A 155 5.38 -1.41 17.64
CA VAL A 155 5.46 -0.31 18.61
C VAL A 155 4.30 0.66 18.42
N PRO A 156 3.90 1.42 19.46
CA PRO A 156 2.81 2.39 19.34
C PRO A 156 3.13 3.50 18.33
N THR A 157 2.08 4.11 17.80
CA THR A 157 2.18 5.32 16.98
C THR A 157 2.49 6.55 17.84
N VAL A 158 3.11 7.56 17.24
CA VAL A 158 3.37 8.86 17.86
C VAL A 158 2.84 9.98 16.95
N ALA A 159 2.21 10.99 17.53
CA ALA A 159 1.77 12.18 16.79
C ALA A 159 2.29 13.45 17.46
N PHE A 160 2.69 14.43 16.66
CA PHE A 160 3.18 15.71 17.16
C PHE A 160 2.13 16.80 16.96
N GLY A 161 1.62 17.33 18.07
CA GLY A 161 0.56 18.37 18.07
C GLY A 161 1.08 19.79 17.88
N SER A 162 2.34 19.98 17.48
CA SER A 162 2.92 21.30 17.22
C SER A 162 3.91 21.21 16.05
N PRO A 163 3.93 22.21 15.14
CA PRO A 163 4.90 22.25 14.06
C PRO A 163 6.31 22.53 14.61
N GLY A 164 7.33 22.07 13.89
CA GLY A 164 8.74 22.22 14.26
C GLY A 164 9.57 20.96 14.03
N ARG A 165 10.85 21.00 14.36
CA ARG A 165 11.71 19.81 14.36
C ARG A 165 11.34 18.94 15.55
N ALA A 166 10.77 17.77 15.27
CA ALA A 166 10.54 16.74 16.26
C ALA A 166 11.75 15.80 16.34
N THR A 167 12.11 15.34 17.53
CA THR A 167 13.18 14.35 17.73
C THR A 167 12.67 13.15 18.51
N LEU A 168 13.15 11.96 18.14
CA LEU A 168 12.92 10.71 18.83
C LEU A 168 14.24 10.25 19.44
N ALA A 169 14.27 9.99 20.74
CA ALA A 169 15.48 9.59 21.45
C ALA A 169 15.22 8.42 22.41
N PRO A 170 15.91 7.27 22.27
CA PRO A 170 15.88 6.20 23.27
C PRO A 170 16.32 6.71 24.65
N ASP A 171 15.58 6.32 25.69
CA ASP A 171 15.81 6.71 27.08
C ASP A 171 15.98 5.45 27.95
N ALA A 172 15.02 5.09 28.80
CA ALA A 172 15.14 3.90 29.65
C ALA A 172 14.96 2.59 28.86
N LEU A 173 15.78 1.58 29.16
CA LEU A 173 15.66 0.23 28.61
C LEU A 173 15.51 -0.79 29.74
N ALA A 174 14.45 -1.59 29.71
CA ALA A 174 14.29 -2.74 30.60
C ALA A 174 14.41 -4.04 29.79
N LEU A 175 15.22 -4.98 30.29
CA LEU A 175 15.44 -6.29 29.69
C LEU A 175 14.94 -7.38 30.63
N ALA A 176 14.08 -8.24 30.14
CA ALA A 176 13.69 -9.49 30.80
C ALA A 176 14.40 -10.64 30.10
N LEU A 177 15.50 -11.12 30.69
CA LEU A 177 16.31 -12.21 30.14
C LEU A 177 15.76 -13.55 30.63
N THR A 178 15.58 -14.52 29.74
CA THR A 178 15.16 -15.88 30.08
C THR A 178 16.24 -16.85 29.66
N SER A 179 16.68 -17.69 30.60
CA SER A 179 17.74 -18.68 30.38
C SER A 179 17.15 -20.08 30.28
N LEU A 180 17.58 -20.82 29.26
CA LEU A 180 17.05 -22.14 28.94
C LEU A 180 18.19 -23.17 28.89
N THR A 181 17.95 -24.38 29.37
CA THR A 181 18.85 -25.52 29.26
C THR A 181 18.93 -26.04 27.82
N GLU A 182 19.83 -26.99 27.55
CA GLU A 182 19.92 -27.67 26.25
C GLU A 182 18.61 -28.38 25.85
N SER A 183 17.81 -28.84 26.83
CA SER A 183 16.49 -29.44 26.61
C SER A 183 15.38 -28.41 26.33
N GLY A 184 15.69 -27.11 26.37
CA GLY A 184 14.73 -26.02 26.19
C GLY A 184 13.88 -25.71 27.43
N GLU A 185 14.25 -26.22 28.61
CA GLU A 185 13.56 -25.94 29.87
C GLU A 185 14.18 -24.71 30.57
N PRO A 186 13.39 -23.87 31.26
CA PRO A 186 13.95 -22.75 32.02
C PRO A 186 14.90 -23.22 33.13
N THR A 187 16.02 -22.52 33.32
CA THR A 187 16.93 -22.81 34.45
C THR A 187 16.31 -22.39 35.80
N THR A 188 17.00 -22.65 36.91
CA THR A 188 16.57 -22.18 38.24
C THR A 188 17.63 -21.25 38.84
N PRO A 189 17.36 -19.94 38.96
CA PRO A 189 16.13 -19.22 38.60
C PRO A 189 15.96 -19.02 37.07
N PRO A 190 14.73 -18.91 36.55
CA PRO A 190 14.45 -18.98 35.12
C PRO A 190 14.83 -17.73 34.31
N GLY A 191 14.98 -16.58 34.97
CA GLY A 191 15.25 -15.32 34.29
C GLY A 191 15.81 -14.23 35.18
N LEU A 192 16.18 -13.12 34.54
CA LEU A 192 16.78 -11.94 35.14
C LEU A 192 16.21 -10.68 34.51
N ASP A 193 15.60 -9.83 35.33
CA ASP A 193 15.16 -8.50 34.92
C ASP A 193 16.24 -7.46 35.22
N VAL A 194 16.56 -6.63 34.23
CA VAL A 194 17.60 -5.58 34.33
C VAL A 194 17.05 -4.27 33.80
N ALA A 195 17.10 -3.22 34.62
CA ALA A 195 16.71 -1.86 34.24
C ALA A 195 17.98 -1.06 33.91
N CYS A 196 18.21 -0.82 32.64
CA CYS A 196 19.37 -0.14 32.10
C CYS A 196 19.08 1.35 31.84
N ALA A 197 20.09 2.18 32.04
CA ALA A 197 20.04 3.62 31.74
C ALA A 197 21.12 4.00 30.71
N PRO A 198 20.88 4.97 29.82
CA PRO A 198 21.90 5.46 28.90
C PRO A 198 23.10 6.03 29.65
N ALA A 199 24.32 5.69 29.22
CA ALA A 199 25.52 6.30 29.76
C ALA A 199 25.58 7.80 29.40
N PRO A 200 26.10 8.68 30.29
CA PRO A 200 26.07 10.13 30.07
C PRO A 200 26.99 10.57 28.93
N GLY A 201 26.69 11.72 28.32
CA GLY A 201 27.53 12.35 27.30
C GLY A 201 27.41 11.76 25.88
N GLN A 202 26.36 11.00 25.62
CA GLN A 202 26.03 10.45 24.30
C GLN A 202 24.89 11.27 23.64
N GLU A 203 24.79 11.23 22.32
CA GLU A 203 23.69 11.86 21.57
C GLU A 203 22.63 10.79 21.24
N PRO A 204 21.49 10.76 21.95
CA PRO A 204 20.51 9.69 21.80
C PRO A 204 19.53 9.92 20.64
N GLU A 205 19.77 10.88 19.74
CA GLU A 205 18.83 11.15 18.65
C GLU A 205 18.80 9.96 17.67
N LEU A 206 17.70 9.20 17.68
CA LEU A 206 17.42 8.16 16.69
C LEU A 206 16.98 8.78 15.37
N ALA A 207 16.09 9.78 15.42
CA ALA A 207 15.61 10.46 14.23
C ALA A 207 15.16 11.88 14.53
N ALA A 208 15.24 12.73 13.49
CA ALA A 208 14.59 14.02 13.43
C ALA A 208 13.56 14.06 12.31
N ILE A 209 12.38 14.59 12.62
CA ILE A 209 11.23 14.65 11.73
C ILE A 209 10.76 16.10 11.64
N ALA A 210 10.64 16.64 10.43
CA ALA A 210 10.10 17.98 10.21
C ALA A 210 8.56 17.97 10.29
N ILE A 211 7.99 18.51 11.37
CA ILE A 211 6.54 18.62 11.55
C ILE A 211 6.02 19.92 10.94
N ARG A 212 5.22 19.82 9.90
CA ARG A 212 4.64 20.96 9.16
C ARG A 212 3.31 21.40 9.77
N GLY A 213 3.07 22.71 9.78
CA GLY A 213 1.81 23.30 10.24
C GLY A 213 0.85 23.59 9.10
N ASP A 214 -0.44 23.76 9.41
CA ASP A 214 -1.49 24.07 8.41
C ASP A 214 -1.38 25.48 7.80
N GLN A 215 -0.53 26.34 8.36
CA GLN A 215 -0.31 27.72 7.89
C GLN A 215 1.05 27.96 7.25
N ASP A 216 1.84 26.92 6.95
CA ASP A 216 3.08 27.15 6.18
C ASP A 216 2.71 27.67 4.78
N PRO A 217 3.09 28.92 4.42
CA PRO A 217 2.71 29.49 3.15
C PRO A 217 3.43 28.75 2.01
N THR A 218 2.68 28.21 1.06
CA THR A 218 3.24 27.83 -0.24
C THR A 218 3.80 29.09 -0.90
N ALA A 219 5.12 29.25 -0.88
CA ALA A 219 5.80 30.34 -1.58
C ALA A 219 5.57 30.20 -3.10
N PRO A 220 5.27 31.28 -3.85
CA PRO A 220 5.09 31.22 -5.30
C PRO A 220 6.43 30.95 -6.02
N ALA A 221 6.42 30.06 -7.01
CA ALA A 221 7.59 29.76 -7.84
C ALA A 221 8.03 30.97 -8.69
N PRO A 222 9.35 31.25 -8.85
CA PRO A 222 9.84 32.24 -9.80
C PRO A 222 9.81 31.71 -11.25
N ARG A 223 9.58 32.62 -12.21
CA ARG A 223 9.55 32.32 -13.66
C ARG A 223 10.94 31.92 -14.21
N PRO A 224 11.02 31.06 -15.25
CA PRO A 224 12.28 30.54 -15.76
C PRO A 224 13.00 31.54 -16.67
N GLY A 225 14.32 31.64 -16.50
CA GLY A 225 15.26 32.22 -17.45
C GLY A 225 16.37 31.22 -17.76
N GLU A 226 16.24 30.59 -18.93
CA GLU A 226 17.24 30.02 -19.84
C GLU A 226 18.59 29.53 -19.28
N SER A 227 18.68 28.20 -19.10
CA SER A 227 19.85 27.37 -19.41
C SER A 227 19.37 25.91 -19.47
N ASP A 228 19.61 25.23 -20.59
CA ASP A 228 19.08 23.89 -20.92
C ASP A 228 19.34 22.84 -19.82
N PRO A 229 18.30 22.14 -19.32
CA PRO A 229 18.46 20.93 -18.53
C PRO A 229 18.48 19.68 -19.42
N ALA A 230 19.31 18.71 -19.00
CA ALA A 230 19.38 17.36 -19.53
C ALA A 230 18.01 16.65 -19.56
N PRO A 231 17.82 15.65 -20.43
CA PRO A 231 16.53 14.98 -20.58
C PRO A 231 16.07 14.31 -19.27
N ASP A 232 14.82 14.57 -18.90
CA ASP A 232 14.17 14.00 -17.72
C ASP A 232 14.27 12.45 -17.72
N PRO A 233 14.54 11.82 -16.56
CA PRO A 233 14.34 10.39 -16.42
C PRO A 233 12.84 10.12 -16.57
N THR A 234 12.51 9.32 -17.59
CA THR A 234 11.14 8.84 -17.81
C THR A 234 10.63 8.17 -16.53
N PRO A 235 9.45 8.56 -15.99
CA PRO A 235 8.90 7.94 -14.79
C PRO A 235 8.74 6.43 -15.00
N THR A 236 9.30 5.63 -14.11
CA THR A 236 9.04 4.20 -14.11
C THR A 236 7.71 3.96 -13.40
N ARG A 237 6.78 3.29 -14.09
CA ARG A 237 5.44 2.92 -13.63
C ARG A 237 5.49 2.36 -12.18
N PRO A 238 4.54 2.71 -11.29
CA PRO A 238 4.34 1.99 -10.02
C PRO A 238 4.30 0.49 -10.29
N ALA A 239 4.88 -0.32 -9.40
CA ALA A 239 4.94 -1.77 -9.58
C ALA A 239 3.56 -2.29 -9.99
N GLU A 240 3.50 -2.90 -11.17
CA GLU A 240 2.30 -3.53 -11.71
C GLU A 240 1.77 -4.49 -10.65
N GLY A 241 0.52 -4.30 -10.22
CA GLY A 241 -0.14 -5.20 -9.25
C GLY A 241 0.01 -6.65 -9.68
N LEU A 242 -0.07 -7.60 -8.74
CA LEU A 242 0.08 -9.06 -8.88
C LEU A 242 0.88 -9.55 -10.12
N PRO A 243 2.01 -10.27 -9.96
CA PRO A 243 2.75 -10.82 -11.10
C PRO A 243 1.80 -11.62 -12.02
N PRO A 244 2.00 -11.62 -13.35
CA PRO A 244 1.06 -12.23 -14.30
C PRO A 244 0.63 -13.65 -13.93
N THR A 245 1.54 -14.43 -13.34
CA THR A 245 1.29 -15.79 -12.83
C THR A 245 0.27 -15.85 -11.69
N ALA A 246 0.22 -14.84 -10.83
CA ALA A 246 -0.77 -14.74 -9.77
C ALA A 246 -2.16 -14.38 -10.33
N ARG A 247 -2.22 -13.53 -11.36
CA ARG A 247 -3.47 -13.20 -12.07
C ARG A 247 -4.03 -14.44 -12.77
N GLU A 248 -3.20 -15.15 -13.53
CA GLU A 248 -3.57 -16.41 -14.19
C GLU A 248 -4.06 -17.47 -13.19
N LYS A 249 -3.43 -17.53 -12.01
CA LYS A 249 -3.84 -18.47 -10.96
C LYS A 249 -5.20 -18.11 -10.36
N ILE A 250 -5.48 -16.82 -10.13
CA ILE A 250 -6.80 -16.37 -9.68
C ILE A 250 -7.84 -16.69 -10.75
N ASP A 251 -7.60 -16.34 -12.02
CA ASP A 251 -8.53 -16.63 -13.12
C ASP A 251 -8.87 -18.13 -13.20
N ALA A 252 -7.87 -18.99 -13.10
CA ALA A 252 -8.05 -20.45 -13.13
C ALA A 252 -8.87 -20.97 -11.94
N LEU A 253 -8.69 -20.41 -10.74
CA LEU A 253 -9.43 -20.80 -9.55
C LEU A 253 -10.86 -20.27 -9.57
N THR A 254 -11.07 -19.05 -10.07
CA THR A 254 -12.39 -18.47 -10.32
C THR A 254 -13.21 -19.35 -11.27
N GLU A 255 -12.61 -19.77 -12.38
CA GLU A 255 -13.28 -20.66 -13.34
C GLU A 255 -13.62 -22.02 -12.71
N LYS A 256 -12.67 -22.63 -11.99
CA LYS A 256 -12.90 -23.89 -11.28
C LYS A 256 -14.04 -23.79 -10.26
N ARG A 257 -14.15 -22.67 -9.54
CA ARG A 257 -15.24 -22.44 -8.57
C ARG A 257 -16.60 -22.33 -9.27
N ARG A 258 -16.65 -21.68 -10.43
CA ARG A 258 -17.86 -21.58 -11.25
C ARG A 258 -18.39 -22.97 -11.64
N GLU A 259 -17.50 -23.86 -12.08
CA GLU A 259 -17.85 -25.25 -12.41
C GLU A 259 -18.30 -26.03 -11.16
N ALA A 260 -17.60 -25.89 -10.03
CA ALA A 260 -17.93 -26.63 -8.79
C ALA A 260 -19.29 -26.25 -8.18
N LEU A 261 -19.76 -25.01 -8.36
CA LEU A 261 -21.08 -24.57 -7.92
C LEU A 261 -22.23 -25.27 -8.65
N GLU A 262 -21.97 -25.94 -9.78
CA GLU A 262 -22.98 -26.68 -10.55
C GLU A 262 -23.11 -28.15 -10.12
N ASP A 263 -22.11 -28.75 -9.46
CA ASP A 263 -21.98 -30.22 -9.36
C ASP A 263 -22.18 -30.89 -7.97
N ASP A 264 -21.75 -30.36 -6.80
CA ASP A 264 -21.95 -31.07 -5.50
C ASP A 264 -21.68 -30.23 -4.22
N PRO A 265 -22.60 -30.14 -3.23
CA PRO A 265 -22.40 -29.43 -1.96
C PRO A 265 -21.77 -30.31 -0.86
N GLY A 266 -20.57 -30.84 -1.08
CA GLY A 266 -19.79 -31.53 -0.04
C GLY A 266 -19.49 -30.66 1.20
N SER A 267 -18.84 -31.23 2.23
CA SER A 267 -18.58 -30.60 3.56
C SER A 267 -17.71 -29.33 3.56
N CYS A 268 -17.34 -28.82 2.39
CA CYS A 268 -17.01 -27.42 2.10
C CYS A 268 -17.69 -27.10 0.76
N PRO A 269 -18.22 -25.90 0.56
CA PRO A 269 -17.95 -24.65 1.26
C PRO A 269 -18.68 -24.47 2.61
N ILE A 270 -18.05 -23.73 3.56
CA ILE A 270 -18.71 -23.25 4.78
C ILE A 270 -19.10 -21.78 4.56
N GLU A 271 -20.39 -21.49 4.62
CA GLU A 271 -20.90 -20.12 4.62
C GLU A 271 -20.96 -19.61 6.07
N ILE A 272 -20.29 -18.48 6.34
CA ILE A 272 -20.29 -17.86 7.66
C ILE A 272 -21.57 -17.02 7.79
N PRO A 273 -22.33 -17.16 8.89
CA PRO A 273 -23.55 -16.39 9.11
C PRO A 273 -23.27 -14.87 9.01
N PRO A 274 -24.04 -14.11 8.20
CA PRO A 274 -23.78 -12.69 7.98
C PRO A 274 -23.81 -11.86 9.26
N GLU A 275 -24.62 -12.24 10.26
CA GLU A 275 -24.69 -11.56 11.55
C GLU A 275 -23.37 -11.51 12.34
N TRP A 276 -22.38 -12.32 11.97
CA TRP A 276 -21.07 -12.36 12.65
C TRP A 276 -20.02 -11.47 11.98
N VAL A 277 -20.19 -11.17 10.69
CA VAL A 277 -19.14 -10.57 9.85
C VAL A 277 -19.62 -9.36 9.06
N MET A 278 -20.92 -9.19 8.88
CA MET A 278 -21.50 -8.07 8.15
C MET A 278 -21.26 -6.77 8.92
N THR A 279 -20.80 -5.76 8.20
CA THR A 279 -20.64 -4.40 8.74
C THR A 279 -20.91 -3.39 7.63
N THR A 280 -21.03 -2.13 8.01
CA THR A 280 -21.17 -1.02 7.06
C THR A 280 -19.91 -0.20 7.02
N ALA A 281 -19.61 0.37 5.87
CA ALA A 281 -18.50 1.28 5.69
C ALA A 281 -18.85 2.39 4.71
N GLU A 282 -18.08 3.47 4.75
CA GLU A 282 -18.21 4.60 3.85
C GLU A 282 -16.85 4.90 3.22
N THR A 283 -16.85 5.37 1.97
CA THR A 283 -15.61 5.74 1.27
C THR A 283 -15.91 6.71 0.12
N TYR A 284 -14.87 7.17 -0.57
CA TYR A 284 -14.99 7.84 -1.86
C TYR A 284 -14.27 7.05 -2.95
N ALA A 285 -14.76 7.19 -4.18
CA ALA A 285 -14.03 6.79 -5.38
C ALA A 285 -14.01 7.92 -6.41
N ALA A 286 -12.89 8.08 -7.10
CA ALA A 286 -12.73 9.07 -8.17
C ALA A 286 -11.94 8.45 -9.33
N GLY A 287 -12.15 8.92 -10.55
CA GLY A 287 -11.47 8.32 -11.70
C GLY A 287 -11.76 9.01 -13.01
N TYR A 288 -11.56 8.27 -14.10
CA TYR A 288 -11.84 8.72 -15.45
C TYR A 288 -12.52 7.61 -16.26
N ALA A 289 -13.44 7.99 -17.14
CA ALA A 289 -14.05 7.11 -18.13
C ALA A 289 -13.89 7.69 -19.53
N ASN A 290 -13.48 6.83 -20.46
CA ASN A 290 -13.31 7.18 -21.86
C ASN A 290 -14.67 7.26 -22.55
N ALA A 291 -14.78 8.23 -23.46
CA ALA A 291 -15.77 8.24 -24.53
C ALA A 291 -15.03 7.81 -25.81
N ALA A 292 -15.03 6.50 -26.11
CA ALA A 292 -14.15 5.90 -27.11
C ALA A 292 -14.28 6.54 -28.50
N LYS A 293 -15.52 6.81 -28.94
CA LYS A 293 -15.82 7.48 -30.22
C LYS A 293 -15.37 8.93 -30.29
N LEU A 294 -15.25 9.60 -29.14
CA LEU A 294 -14.84 11.00 -29.04
C LEU A 294 -13.33 11.15 -28.83
N HIS A 295 -12.60 10.04 -28.67
CA HIS A 295 -11.17 10.04 -28.38
C HIS A 295 -10.79 10.92 -27.17
N GLY A 296 -11.63 10.90 -26.14
CA GLY A 296 -11.40 11.66 -24.91
C GLY A 296 -11.87 10.92 -23.66
N ALA A 297 -11.65 11.53 -22.50
CA ALA A 297 -12.09 11.00 -21.20
C ALA A 297 -12.80 12.08 -20.38
N ALA A 298 -13.79 11.67 -19.60
CA ALA A 298 -14.45 12.49 -18.58
C ALA A 298 -13.96 12.07 -17.19
N ALA A 299 -13.82 13.03 -16.28
CA ALA A 299 -13.63 12.72 -14.87
C ALA A 299 -14.91 12.10 -14.29
N LEU A 300 -14.74 11.20 -13.32
CA LEU A 300 -15.80 10.60 -12.54
C LEU A 300 -15.55 10.91 -11.06
N GLY A 301 -16.58 11.39 -10.38
CA GLY A 301 -16.52 11.68 -8.95
C GLY A 301 -15.85 13.01 -8.59
N PRO A 302 -15.42 13.19 -7.33
CA PRO A 302 -15.37 12.15 -6.29
C PRO A 302 -16.76 11.70 -5.84
N ALA A 303 -17.02 10.41 -5.97
CA ALA A 303 -18.30 9.78 -5.64
C ALA A 303 -18.27 9.24 -4.22
N PHE A 304 -19.14 9.75 -3.36
CA PHE A 304 -19.33 9.19 -2.03
C PHE A 304 -20.08 7.86 -2.13
N MET A 305 -19.64 6.88 -1.36
CA MET A 305 -20.12 5.50 -1.44
C MET A 305 -20.47 4.97 -0.05
N LYS A 306 -21.64 4.32 0.04
CA LYS A 306 -22.10 3.57 1.20
C LYS A 306 -21.98 2.08 0.90
N VAL A 307 -21.15 1.39 1.67
CA VAL A 307 -20.78 -0.02 1.48
C VAL A 307 -21.38 -0.87 2.58
N VAL A 308 -21.98 -2.00 2.21
CA VAL A 308 -22.34 -3.09 3.13
C VAL A 308 -21.39 -4.24 2.86
N LEU A 309 -20.48 -4.47 3.80
CA LEU A 309 -19.45 -5.49 3.70
C LEU A 309 -19.96 -6.86 4.16
N ASN A 310 -19.41 -7.91 3.56
CA ASN A 310 -19.57 -9.30 4.01
C ASN A 310 -21.03 -9.77 4.09
N LYS A 311 -21.87 -9.36 3.13
CA LYS A 311 -23.25 -9.88 3.02
C LYS A 311 -23.30 -11.39 2.85
N ARG A 312 -22.28 -11.93 2.18
CA ARG A 312 -22.05 -13.36 2.08
C ARG A 312 -20.56 -13.61 2.22
N TYR A 313 -20.18 -14.54 3.07
CA TYR A 313 -18.79 -14.92 3.28
C TYR A 313 -18.68 -16.43 3.24
N ILE A 314 -17.92 -16.95 2.29
CA ILE A 314 -17.78 -18.37 2.05
C ILE A 314 -16.32 -18.74 2.18
N ASN A 315 -16.00 -19.60 3.13
CA ASN A 315 -14.69 -20.22 3.25
C ASN A 315 -14.75 -21.63 2.65
N ASP A 316 -14.01 -21.85 1.57
CA ASP A 316 -13.89 -23.15 0.93
C ASP A 316 -12.48 -23.70 1.16
N SER A 317 -12.31 -24.45 2.26
CA SER A 317 -11.03 -25.09 2.56
C SER A 317 -10.68 -26.21 1.58
N CYS A 318 -11.64 -26.78 0.84
CA CYS A 318 -11.37 -27.77 -0.19
C CYS A 318 -10.73 -27.12 -1.43
N ALA A 319 -11.17 -25.93 -1.80
CA ALA A 319 -10.59 -25.14 -2.88
C ALA A 319 -9.41 -24.26 -2.43
N SER A 320 -9.24 -24.07 -1.12
CA SER A 320 -8.34 -23.06 -0.55
C SER A 320 -8.68 -21.66 -1.06
N THR A 321 -9.96 -21.29 -0.97
CA THR A 321 -10.46 -20.00 -1.42
C THR A 321 -11.40 -19.38 -0.40
N VAL A 322 -11.50 -18.06 -0.43
CA VAL A 322 -12.52 -17.29 0.28
C VAL A 322 -13.26 -16.44 -0.74
N ASP A 323 -14.59 -16.56 -0.76
CA ASP A 323 -15.47 -15.73 -1.58
C ASP A 323 -16.25 -14.78 -0.66
N VAL A 324 -16.15 -13.48 -0.91
CA VAL A 324 -16.86 -12.45 -0.17
C VAL A 324 -17.75 -11.67 -1.12
N SER A 325 -19.04 -11.56 -0.79
CA SER A 325 -19.97 -10.67 -1.49
C SER A 325 -20.33 -9.49 -0.59
N SER A 326 -20.18 -8.29 -1.13
CA SER A 326 -20.51 -7.02 -0.51
C SER A 326 -21.36 -6.19 -1.49
N GLU A 327 -21.96 -5.11 -1.02
CA GLU A 327 -22.82 -4.24 -1.83
C GLU A 327 -22.41 -2.78 -1.64
N VAL A 328 -22.54 -1.97 -2.69
CA VAL A 328 -22.25 -0.53 -2.62
C VAL A 328 -23.30 0.31 -3.34
N ASN A 329 -23.61 1.46 -2.75
CA ASN A 329 -24.41 2.50 -3.36
C ASN A 329 -23.64 3.81 -3.43
N PHE A 330 -23.76 4.51 -4.55
CA PHE A 330 -23.40 5.93 -4.59
C PHE A 330 -24.41 6.72 -3.77
N ASP A 331 -23.96 7.83 -3.18
CA ASP A 331 -24.84 8.80 -2.54
C ASP A 331 -24.33 10.21 -2.88
N TYR A 332 -25.16 10.95 -3.60
CA TYR A 332 -24.95 12.36 -3.86
C TYR A 332 -26.25 13.09 -3.62
N GLU A 333 -26.27 13.97 -2.63
CA GLU A 333 -27.46 14.73 -2.20
C GLU A 333 -28.68 13.81 -1.93
N GLY A 334 -28.45 12.62 -1.36
CA GLY A 334 -29.49 11.65 -1.06
C GLY A 334 -30.01 10.85 -2.26
N LYS A 335 -29.36 10.98 -3.43
CA LYS A 335 -29.68 10.20 -4.63
C LYS A 335 -28.59 9.17 -4.90
N ARG A 336 -28.98 8.01 -5.43
CA ARG A 336 -28.06 6.96 -5.87
C ARG A 336 -27.43 7.31 -7.21
N GLN A 337 -26.48 8.24 -7.19
CA GLN A 337 -25.80 8.72 -8.40
C GLN A 337 -24.42 9.26 -8.06
N LEU A 338 -23.57 9.39 -9.07
CA LEU A 338 -22.36 10.19 -8.98
C LEU A 338 -22.72 11.69 -8.97
N PRO A 339 -21.83 12.55 -8.43
CA PRO A 339 -21.92 13.99 -8.67
C PRO A 339 -21.97 14.27 -10.18
N PRO A 340 -22.79 15.22 -10.65
CA PRO A 340 -22.79 15.64 -12.04
C PRO A 340 -21.41 16.16 -12.46
N THR A 341 -20.88 15.67 -13.57
CA THR A 341 -19.56 16.07 -14.08
C THR A 341 -19.67 16.70 -15.46
N LYS A 342 -19.09 17.89 -15.60
CA LYS A 342 -18.95 18.56 -16.90
C LYS A 342 -17.82 17.92 -17.70
N ALA A 343 -18.10 17.50 -18.93
CA ALA A 343 -17.14 16.89 -19.82
C ALA A 343 -17.11 17.61 -21.17
N THR A 344 -15.91 17.83 -21.71
CA THR A 344 -15.69 18.55 -22.97
C THR A 344 -14.96 17.65 -23.96
N PHE A 345 -15.48 17.59 -25.18
CA PHE A 345 -14.98 16.75 -26.26
C PHE A 345 -15.00 17.48 -27.60
N LEU A 346 -14.36 16.89 -28.61
CA LEU A 346 -14.53 17.24 -30.01
C LEU A 346 -15.46 16.22 -30.67
N SER A 347 -16.76 16.51 -30.71
CA SER A 347 -17.71 15.71 -31.47
C SER A 347 -17.31 15.65 -32.94
N TYR A 348 -17.29 14.43 -33.48
CA TYR A 348 -16.80 14.11 -34.84
C TYR A 348 -15.37 14.60 -35.15
N GLY A 349 -14.57 14.89 -34.12
CA GLY A 349 -13.18 15.32 -34.26
C GLY A 349 -12.97 16.81 -34.56
N PHE A 350 -14.02 17.62 -34.68
CA PHE A 350 -13.88 19.05 -35.01
C PHE A 350 -14.87 19.98 -34.32
N MET A 351 -15.95 19.48 -33.71
CA MET A 351 -16.97 20.32 -33.07
C MET A 351 -16.78 20.30 -31.54
N PRO A 352 -16.28 21.38 -30.92
CA PRO A 352 -16.29 21.53 -29.47
C PRO A 352 -17.69 21.33 -28.90
N THR A 353 -17.83 20.32 -28.06
CA THR A 353 -19.07 20.01 -27.35
C THR A 353 -18.80 19.84 -25.88
N THR A 354 -19.62 20.47 -25.06
CA THR A 354 -19.58 20.29 -23.61
C THR A 354 -20.94 19.78 -23.14
N ALA A 355 -20.95 18.88 -22.17
CA ALA A 355 -22.18 18.38 -21.55
C ALA A 355 -21.95 18.10 -20.06
N THR A 356 -22.98 18.27 -19.24
CA THR A 356 -23.02 17.77 -17.87
C THR A 356 -23.56 16.34 -17.89
N MET A 357 -22.73 15.39 -17.48
CA MET A 357 -23.07 13.97 -17.37
C MET A 357 -23.42 13.62 -15.93
N THR A 358 -24.54 12.93 -15.73
CA THR A 358 -24.88 12.29 -14.45
C THR A 358 -25.00 10.78 -14.66
N LEU A 359 -24.31 10.00 -13.83
CA LEU A 359 -24.43 8.55 -13.81
C LEU A 359 -25.31 8.14 -12.63
N GLU A 360 -26.54 7.73 -12.94
CA GLU A 360 -27.53 7.27 -11.97
C GLU A 360 -27.39 5.77 -11.77
N GLN A 361 -27.22 5.32 -10.54
CA GLN A 361 -27.26 3.91 -10.19
C GLN A 361 -28.70 3.45 -10.02
N VAL A 362 -29.09 2.49 -10.85
CA VAL A 362 -30.45 1.95 -10.91
C VAL A 362 -30.47 0.47 -10.54
N GLY A 363 -31.65 -0.07 -10.23
CA GLY A 363 -31.77 -1.47 -9.82
C GLY A 363 -31.18 -1.77 -8.44
N PRO A 364 -30.71 -3.00 -8.19
CA PRO A 364 -30.08 -3.38 -6.92
C PRO A 364 -28.83 -2.54 -6.58
N PRO A 365 -28.34 -2.58 -5.34
CA PRO A 365 -26.98 -2.12 -5.02
C PRO A 365 -25.95 -2.75 -5.95
N ALA A 366 -24.86 -2.02 -6.22
CA ALA A 366 -23.79 -2.55 -7.03
C ALA A 366 -23.12 -3.69 -6.27
N ALA A 367 -22.92 -4.82 -6.93
CA ALA A 367 -22.37 -6.00 -6.33
C ALA A 367 -20.84 -5.92 -6.31
N ILE A 368 -20.23 -6.25 -5.17
CA ILE A 368 -18.79 -6.40 -5.01
C ILE A 368 -18.54 -7.88 -4.71
N HIS A 369 -17.80 -8.56 -5.57
CA HIS A 369 -17.41 -9.95 -5.40
C HIS A 369 -15.89 -10.05 -5.32
N THR A 370 -15.38 -10.45 -4.17
CA THR A 370 -13.95 -10.70 -3.95
C THR A 370 -13.71 -12.20 -3.89
N HIS A 371 -12.77 -12.68 -4.70
CA HIS A 371 -12.27 -14.04 -4.69
C HIS A 371 -10.81 -14.02 -4.23
N THR A 372 -10.51 -14.68 -3.12
CA THR A 372 -9.18 -14.75 -2.53
C THR A 372 -8.67 -16.18 -2.53
N VAL A 373 -7.40 -16.37 -2.90
CA VAL A 373 -6.71 -17.67 -2.87
C VAL A 373 -5.91 -17.79 -1.58
N THR A 374 -6.17 -18.79 -0.75
CA THR A 374 -5.60 -18.89 0.60
C THR A 374 -4.47 -19.92 0.75
N ASN A 375 -4.15 -20.71 -0.30
CA ASN A 375 -3.04 -21.68 -0.26
C ASN A 375 -1.67 -21.09 -0.63
N THR A 376 -1.53 -19.78 -0.61
CA THR A 376 -0.27 -19.08 -0.89
C THR A 376 0.05 -18.11 0.24
N PRO A 377 1.33 -17.91 0.60
CA PRO A 377 1.71 -16.98 1.66
C PRO A 377 1.22 -15.55 1.45
N THR A 378 0.95 -15.14 0.20
CA THR A 378 0.60 -13.75 -0.14
C THR A 378 -0.90 -13.46 -0.23
N TYR A 379 -1.75 -14.49 -0.27
CA TYR A 379 -3.21 -14.35 -0.37
C TYR A 379 -3.66 -13.43 -1.52
N PRO A 380 -3.37 -13.78 -2.80
CA PRO A 380 -3.78 -12.96 -3.92
C PRO A 380 -5.30 -12.97 -4.05
N GLU A 381 -5.86 -11.82 -4.42
CA GLU A 381 -7.30 -11.61 -4.56
C GLU A 381 -7.66 -10.83 -5.82
N GLU A 382 -8.81 -11.18 -6.40
CA GLU A 382 -9.48 -10.40 -7.43
C GLU A 382 -10.82 -9.91 -6.88
N THR A 383 -11.13 -8.64 -7.09
CA THR A 383 -12.45 -8.09 -6.82
C THR A 383 -13.10 -7.61 -8.10
N THR A 384 -14.32 -8.07 -8.35
CA THR A 384 -15.19 -7.55 -9.40
C THR A 384 -16.30 -6.70 -8.79
N VAL A 385 -16.48 -5.48 -9.30
CA VAL A 385 -17.57 -4.57 -8.95
C VAL A 385 -18.49 -4.42 -10.15
N THR A 386 -19.78 -4.68 -9.99
CA THR A 386 -20.79 -4.60 -11.04
C THR A 386 -21.91 -3.63 -10.65
N ALA A 387 -22.06 -2.55 -11.41
CA ALA A 387 -23.11 -1.55 -11.20
C ALA A 387 -23.98 -1.42 -12.46
N GLN A 388 -25.29 -1.26 -12.25
CA GLN A 388 -26.24 -0.90 -13.30
C GLN A 388 -26.43 0.61 -13.31
N LEU A 389 -26.11 1.25 -14.44
CA LEU A 389 -26.10 2.70 -14.57
C LEU A 389 -27.03 3.18 -15.70
N VAL A 390 -27.65 4.33 -15.49
CA VAL A 390 -28.26 5.15 -16.55
C VAL A 390 -27.43 6.42 -16.66
N MET A 391 -27.01 6.75 -17.88
CA MET A 391 -26.30 8.00 -18.15
C MET A 391 -27.31 9.05 -18.61
N ARG A 392 -27.35 10.19 -17.92
CA ARG A 392 -28.14 11.36 -18.30
C ARG A 392 -27.24 12.50 -18.74
N LEU A 393 -27.68 13.23 -19.76
CA LEU A 393 -26.99 14.40 -20.29
C LEU A 393 -27.84 15.64 -20.11
N SER A 394 -27.19 16.73 -19.75
CA SER A 394 -27.79 18.05 -19.52
C SER A 394 -26.78 19.14 -19.84
N ASP A 395 -27.23 20.40 -19.87
CA ASP A 395 -26.39 21.58 -20.09
C ASP A 395 -25.45 21.43 -21.29
N VAL A 396 -25.99 20.94 -22.42
CA VAL A 396 -25.19 20.67 -23.61
C VAL A 396 -24.91 21.98 -24.34
N GLU A 397 -23.66 22.19 -24.73
CA GLU A 397 -23.20 23.31 -25.52
C GLU A 397 -22.46 22.78 -26.77
N VAL A 398 -22.81 23.31 -27.95
CA VAL A 398 -22.11 23.03 -29.20
C VAL A 398 -21.49 24.33 -29.71
N ASN A 399 -20.17 24.37 -29.86
CA ASN A 399 -19.42 25.58 -30.20
C ASN A 399 -19.74 26.77 -29.26
N GLY A 400 -19.99 26.49 -27.99
CA GLY A 400 -20.36 27.50 -26.98
C GLY A 400 -21.80 27.99 -27.07
N VAL A 401 -22.63 27.42 -27.94
CA VAL A 401 -24.07 27.72 -28.04
C VAL A 401 -24.84 26.62 -27.30
N PRO A 402 -25.71 26.96 -26.33
CA PRO A 402 -26.55 25.97 -25.66
C PRO A 402 -27.45 25.23 -26.66
N LEU A 403 -27.50 23.90 -26.51
CA LEU A 403 -28.38 23.00 -27.22
C LEU A 403 -29.39 22.43 -26.22
N ASP A 404 -30.68 22.65 -26.46
CA ASP A 404 -31.74 22.15 -25.60
C ASP A 404 -32.00 20.66 -25.87
N VAL A 405 -31.49 19.83 -24.96
CA VAL A 405 -31.66 18.36 -25.00
C VAL A 405 -32.88 17.88 -24.23
N GLY A 406 -33.70 18.78 -23.69
CA GLY A 406 -34.83 18.41 -22.86
C GLY A 406 -34.45 17.77 -21.52
N PRO A 407 -35.45 17.46 -20.66
CA PRO A 407 -35.21 16.92 -19.32
C PRO A 407 -34.90 15.42 -19.29
N ASP A 408 -35.16 14.70 -20.38
CA ASP A 408 -35.18 13.24 -20.40
C ASP A 408 -34.03 12.60 -21.18
N CYS A 409 -33.08 13.39 -21.70
CA CYS A 409 -31.96 12.88 -22.51
C CYS A 409 -31.07 11.91 -21.72
N ARG A 410 -31.14 10.62 -22.07
CA ARG A 410 -30.47 9.54 -21.35
C ARG A 410 -30.23 8.30 -22.20
N THR A 411 -29.46 7.35 -21.70
CA THR A 411 -29.37 6.01 -22.30
C THR A 411 -30.72 5.29 -22.31
N GLU A 412 -31.10 4.68 -23.44
CA GLU A 412 -32.40 3.99 -23.67
C GLU A 412 -32.69 2.87 -22.65
N ARG A 413 -31.63 2.34 -22.05
CA ARG A 413 -31.69 1.26 -21.06
C ARG A 413 -30.51 1.37 -20.11
N PRO A 414 -30.61 0.77 -18.90
CA PRO A 414 -29.46 0.64 -18.03
C PRO A 414 -28.34 -0.16 -18.70
N PHE A 415 -27.10 0.18 -18.37
CA PHE A 415 -25.91 -0.54 -18.80
C PHE A 415 -25.03 -0.91 -17.62
N GLU A 416 -24.32 -2.02 -17.79
CA GLU A 416 -23.42 -2.53 -16.77
C GLU A 416 -22.06 -1.84 -16.88
N GLN A 417 -21.61 -1.29 -15.75
CA GLN A 417 -20.20 -0.98 -15.52
C GLN A 417 -19.62 -2.11 -14.69
N VAL A 418 -18.70 -2.86 -15.28
CA VAL A 418 -17.91 -3.88 -14.58
C VAL A 418 -16.51 -3.32 -14.38
N LEU A 419 -16.04 -3.31 -13.14
CA LEU A 419 -14.67 -2.95 -12.78
C LEU A 419 -14.01 -4.11 -12.05
N LYS A 420 -12.72 -4.31 -12.31
CA LYS A 420 -11.88 -5.32 -11.67
C LYS A 420 -10.70 -4.69 -10.97
N GLY A 421 -10.43 -5.18 -9.77
CA GLY A 421 -9.28 -4.85 -8.94
C GLY A 421 -8.51 -6.11 -8.62
N TYR A 422 -7.19 -6.00 -8.63
CA TYR A 422 -6.28 -7.10 -8.34
C TYR A 422 -5.37 -6.70 -7.19
N GLY A 423 -5.25 -7.57 -6.19
CA GLY A 423 -4.46 -7.30 -5.00
C GLY A 423 -3.93 -8.56 -4.33
N GLN A 424 -3.26 -8.37 -3.22
CA GLN A 424 -2.83 -9.44 -2.34
C GLN A 424 -2.95 -8.98 -0.89
N SER A 425 -3.37 -9.87 0.01
CA SER A 425 -3.60 -9.49 1.41
C SER A 425 -2.30 -9.46 2.25
N TYR A 426 -1.21 -10.13 1.82
CA TYR A 426 0.04 -10.21 2.61
C TYR A 426 1.35 -10.15 1.78
N PRO A 427 2.23 -9.15 1.98
CA PRO A 427 1.89 -7.84 2.52
C PRO A 427 0.82 -7.18 1.63
N PRO A 428 -0.08 -6.34 2.18
CA PRO A 428 -1.12 -5.67 1.42
C PRO A 428 -0.57 -4.93 0.19
N ALA A 429 -1.08 -5.23 -1.00
CA ALA A 429 -0.74 -4.50 -2.23
C ALA A 429 -1.85 -4.61 -3.28
N GLY A 430 -1.88 -3.66 -4.22
CA GLY A 430 -2.90 -3.58 -5.27
C GLY A 430 -4.24 -3.08 -4.74
N TYR A 431 -5.33 -3.53 -5.35
CA TYR A 431 -6.67 -3.23 -4.89
C TYR A 431 -7.13 -4.27 -3.85
N LEU A 432 -7.51 -3.79 -2.67
CA LEU A 432 -8.18 -4.57 -1.63
C LEU A 432 -9.41 -3.80 -1.20
N VAL A 433 -10.58 -4.44 -1.06
CA VAL A 433 -11.84 -3.72 -0.75
C VAL A 433 -11.71 -2.81 0.47
N ALA A 434 -11.01 -3.25 1.52
CA ALA A 434 -10.80 -2.50 2.75
C ALA A 434 -9.81 -1.33 2.61
N TYR A 435 -8.71 -1.52 1.87
CA TYR A 435 -7.62 -0.54 1.74
C TYR A 435 -7.77 0.37 0.52
N GLY A 436 -8.73 0.08 -0.36
CA GLY A 436 -8.90 0.79 -1.62
C GLY A 436 -7.85 0.40 -2.66
N GLY A 437 -7.57 1.33 -3.56
CA GLY A 437 -6.69 1.12 -4.71
C GLY A 437 -7.43 1.25 -6.04
N THR A 438 -6.79 0.79 -7.10
CA THR A 438 -7.25 1.04 -8.48
C THR A 438 -8.04 -0.12 -9.06
N LEU A 439 -9.20 0.23 -9.61
CA LEU A 439 -10.16 -0.61 -10.30
C LEU A 439 -10.21 -0.21 -11.77
N THR A 440 -10.26 -1.19 -12.68
CA THR A 440 -10.29 -0.94 -14.13
C THR A 440 -11.32 -1.80 -14.82
N GLY A 441 -11.90 -1.31 -15.91
CA GLY A 441 -12.84 -2.10 -16.68
C GLY A 441 -13.37 -1.39 -17.90
N TYR A 442 -14.37 -2.00 -18.53
CA TYR A 442 -14.98 -1.47 -19.75
C TYR A 442 -16.50 -1.48 -19.61
N ALA A 443 -17.14 -0.46 -20.16
CA ALA A 443 -18.59 -0.39 -20.29
C ALA A 443 -19.00 -0.35 -21.76
N HIS A 444 -20.16 -0.95 -22.04
CA HIS A 444 -20.87 -0.80 -23.29
C HIS A 444 -21.97 0.24 -23.10
N ILE A 445 -21.85 1.41 -23.75
CA ILE A 445 -22.84 2.48 -23.64
C ILE A 445 -23.91 2.25 -24.72
N PRO A 446 -25.19 2.02 -24.36
CA PRO A 446 -26.26 1.79 -25.32
C PRO A 446 -26.67 3.10 -26.02
N PRO A 447 -27.56 3.04 -27.02
CA PRO A 447 -28.20 4.21 -27.61
C PRO A 447 -28.85 5.15 -26.59
N PHE A 448 -29.10 6.39 -27.02
CA PHE A 448 -29.78 7.41 -26.26
C PHE A 448 -31.25 7.54 -26.70
N GLU A 449 -32.09 7.95 -25.76
CA GLU A 449 -33.49 8.27 -25.96
C GLU A 449 -33.85 9.59 -25.25
N GLY A 450 -34.94 10.22 -25.71
CA GLY A 450 -35.54 11.37 -25.03
C GLY A 450 -34.71 12.65 -25.10
N CYS A 451 -33.78 12.73 -26.05
CA CYS A 451 -32.93 13.87 -26.28
C CYS A 451 -33.58 14.83 -27.29
N GLY A 452 -33.68 16.10 -26.88
CA GLY A 452 -34.21 17.21 -27.66
C GLY A 452 -35.53 17.75 -27.11
N ALA A 453 -35.74 19.06 -27.26
CA ALA A 453 -36.98 19.70 -26.83
C ALA A 453 -38.04 19.79 -27.95
N THR A 454 -37.62 20.22 -29.14
CA THR A 454 -38.51 20.40 -30.30
C THR A 454 -38.22 19.44 -31.45
N GLU A 455 -37.01 18.93 -31.50
CA GLU A 455 -36.51 18.02 -32.54
C GLU A 455 -35.94 16.77 -31.89
N ASP A 456 -35.88 15.68 -32.64
CA ASP A 456 -35.32 14.41 -32.18
C ASP A 456 -33.79 14.43 -32.31
N LEU A 457 -33.09 14.48 -31.17
CA LEU A 457 -31.63 14.48 -31.07
C LEU A 457 -31.06 13.11 -30.68
N ASP A 458 -31.89 12.09 -30.48
CA ASP A 458 -31.47 10.73 -30.09
C ASP A 458 -30.39 10.16 -31.03
N PRO A 459 -30.50 10.29 -32.37
CA PRO A 459 -29.50 9.77 -33.29
C PRO A 459 -28.14 10.46 -33.14
N ILE A 460 -28.10 11.73 -32.73
CA ILE A 460 -26.87 12.52 -32.61
C ILE A 460 -26.07 12.09 -31.36
N PHE A 461 -26.75 11.90 -30.23
CA PHE A 461 -26.07 11.42 -29.01
C PHE A 461 -25.68 9.95 -29.14
N THR A 462 -26.54 9.14 -29.78
CA THR A 462 -26.23 7.74 -30.10
C THR A 462 -25.02 7.59 -31.02
N SER A 463 -24.94 8.41 -32.08
CA SER A 463 -23.81 8.35 -33.00
C SER A 463 -22.52 8.80 -32.32
N ALA A 464 -22.57 9.82 -31.44
CA ALA A 464 -21.41 10.42 -30.80
C ALA A 464 -20.83 9.59 -29.63
N ILE A 465 -21.69 9.02 -28.77
CA ILE A 465 -21.27 8.47 -27.47
C ILE A 465 -21.40 6.94 -27.42
N SER A 466 -22.50 6.38 -27.94
CA SER A 466 -22.80 4.96 -27.75
C SER A 466 -21.77 4.03 -28.37
N SER A 467 -21.49 2.92 -27.70
CA SER A 467 -20.55 1.89 -28.14
C SER A 467 -21.01 1.23 -29.46
N PRO A 468 -20.10 0.94 -30.41
CA PRO A 468 -20.44 0.20 -31.62
C PRO A 468 -20.82 -1.26 -31.33
N GLY A 469 -21.94 -1.72 -31.89
CA GLY A 469 -22.36 -3.12 -31.82
C GLY A 469 -22.64 -3.57 -30.38
N LYS A 470 -22.01 -4.66 -29.93
CA LYS A 470 -22.14 -5.18 -28.55
C LYS A 470 -20.85 -5.06 -27.74
N LYS A 471 -19.83 -4.37 -28.27
CA LYS A 471 -18.50 -4.32 -27.65
C LYS A 471 -18.52 -3.33 -26.48
N ALA A 472 -17.96 -3.72 -25.34
CA ALA A 472 -17.59 -2.80 -24.27
C ALA A 472 -16.23 -2.18 -24.62
N ASP A 473 -16.23 -0.91 -25.01
CA ASP A 473 -15.06 -0.19 -25.52
C ASP A 473 -14.74 1.11 -24.76
N ASN A 474 -15.63 1.53 -23.85
CA ASN A 474 -15.41 2.67 -22.98
C ASN A 474 -14.66 2.20 -21.74
N TYR A 475 -13.34 2.41 -21.74
CA TYR A 475 -12.49 2.09 -20.61
C TYR A 475 -12.75 3.03 -19.43
N THR A 476 -12.79 2.48 -18.23
CA THR A 476 -12.96 3.20 -16.98
C THR A 476 -11.85 2.79 -16.02
N LYS A 477 -11.24 3.78 -15.36
CA LYS A 477 -10.28 3.59 -14.27
C LYS A 477 -10.75 4.40 -13.07
N MET A 478 -10.97 3.74 -11.95
CA MET A 478 -11.42 4.34 -10.69
C MET A 478 -10.43 4.01 -9.60
N THR A 479 -10.13 4.98 -8.75
CA THR A 479 -9.36 4.79 -7.52
C THR A 479 -10.35 4.90 -6.35
N GLN A 480 -10.41 3.86 -5.53
CA GLN A 480 -11.16 3.87 -4.27
C GLN A 480 -10.20 4.26 -3.14
N ALA A 481 -10.66 5.12 -2.22
CA ALA A 481 -9.98 5.33 -0.96
C ALA A 481 -10.15 4.13 -0.01
N PRO A 482 -9.35 4.04 1.07
CA PRO A 482 -9.65 3.14 2.17
C PRO A 482 -11.09 3.30 2.70
N LEU A 483 -11.61 2.24 3.31
CA LEU A 483 -12.95 2.26 3.90
C LEU A 483 -12.92 2.85 5.31
N CYS A 484 -13.78 3.84 5.58
CA CYS A 484 -14.16 4.18 6.94
C CYS A 484 -15.20 3.18 7.43
N VAL A 485 -14.78 2.21 8.25
CA VAL A 485 -15.65 1.13 8.72
C VAL A 485 -16.40 1.56 9.98
N ALA A 486 -17.72 1.32 10.04
CA ALA A 486 -18.57 1.78 11.14
C ALA A 486 -18.21 1.16 12.51
N THR A 487 -17.55 0.01 12.53
CA THR A 487 -17.04 -0.62 13.76
C THR A 487 -15.75 0.01 14.28
N ASN A 488 -15.11 0.89 13.50
CA ASN A 488 -13.93 1.65 13.91
C ASN A 488 -14.02 3.12 13.45
N PRO A 489 -15.01 3.88 13.95
CA PRO A 489 -15.29 5.24 13.48
C PRO A 489 -14.21 6.26 13.88
N GLU A 490 -13.35 5.93 14.85
CA GLU A 490 -12.19 6.73 15.27
C GLU A 490 -10.89 6.29 14.58
N GLY A 491 -10.97 5.33 13.66
CA GLY A 491 -9.84 4.82 12.90
C GLY A 491 -9.24 5.85 11.94
N PRO A 492 -8.01 5.61 11.45
CA PRO A 492 -7.29 6.56 10.60
C PRO A 492 -7.99 6.82 9.25
N ASP A 493 -8.79 5.88 8.78
CA ASP A 493 -9.53 5.95 7.51
C ASP A 493 -10.89 6.68 7.65
N CYS A 494 -11.22 7.15 8.86
CA CYS A 494 -12.43 7.90 9.17
C CYS A 494 -12.12 9.38 9.48
N PRO A 495 -12.92 10.35 8.97
CA PRO A 495 -14.01 10.17 8.02
C PRO A 495 -13.51 9.76 6.62
N PRO A 496 -14.40 9.24 5.76
CA PRO A 496 -14.10 8.91 4.37
C PRO A 496 -13.31 10.01 3.65
N ARG A 497 -12.18 9.64 3.04
CA ARG A 497 -11.30 10.58 2.32
C ARG A 497 -11.50 10.49 0.82
N VAL A 498 -11.39 11.62 0.13
CA VAL A 498 -11.42 11.67 -1.33
C VAL A 498 -10.08 11.16 -1.89
N PRO A 499 -10.07 10.15 -2.78
CA PRO A 499 -8.84 9.68 -3.41
C PRO A 499 -8.40 10.60 -4.55
N ASP A 500 -7.10 10.64 -4.81
CA ASP A 500 -6.55 11.24 -6.02
C ASP A 500 -6.78 10.29 -7.22
N PRO A 501 -7.52 10.70 -8.27
CA PRO A 501 -7.81 9.82 -9.39
C PRO A 501 -6.59 9.65 -10.29
N GLU A 502 -6.23 8.41 -10.59
CA GLU A 502 -5.19 8.11 -11.56
C GLU A 502 -5.72 8.22 -13.00
N ARG A 503 -4.91 8.82 -13.89
CA ARG A 503 -5.20 8.88 -15.33
C ARG A 503 -4.90 7.59 -16.06
#